data_AF-Q0BR34-F1
#
_entry.id   AF-Q0BR34-F1
#
_cell.length_a   1.000
_cell.length_b   1.000
_cell.length_c   1.000
_cell.angle_alpha   90.00
_cell.angle_beta   90.00
_cell.angle_gamma   90.00
#
_symmetry.space_group_name_H-M   'P 1'
#
loop_
_entity.id
_entity.type
_entity.pdbx_description
1 polymer ?
#
loop_
_entity_poly.entity_id
_entity_poly.type
_entity_poly.pdbx_seq_one_letter_code
_entity_poly.pdbx_strand_id
1 'polypeptide(L)'
;MTAPCRQAMPGVMRRFRAARLLMLLGTAPVLAPLGACAANTGLTNLRPITLRDGSNTVVHFVPDGRVGLIVAAHSGSAPARNDVFVVLLPSPMAGEGWNIVSINAGPTLRGAGQAAVQDTITAAQDGIPGLRAVRFARGKMNGIPQTFLLAAMKDGDGRSPVTLEIYRLSEGNRTGGEQFIQVRQFRSSRHYCSAADALSREFGLPSDSPDSAC
;
A
#
# COMPACT_ATOMS: atom_id res chain seq x y z
N MET A 1 16.27 17.05 61.17
CA MET A 1 16.68 18.15 62.07
C MET A 1 17.33 19.22 61.21
N THR A 2 16.99 20.49 61.14
CA THR A 2 15.96 21.39 61.70
C THR A 2 16.29 22.73 61.04
N ALA A 3 15.33 23.41 60.40
CA ALA A 3 15.51 24.79 59.94
C ALA A 3 15.60 25.75 61.14
N PRO A 4 16.21 26.94 60.98
CA PRO A 4 15.41 28.19 60.93
C PRO A 4 15.97 29.21 59.90
N CYS A 5 15.20 30.07 59.22
CA CYS A 5 14.28 31.15 59.62
C CYS A 5 14.95 32.54 59.82
N ARG A 6 14.25 33.58 59.31
CA ARG A 6 14.42 35.05 59.37
C ARG A 6 15.23 35.71 58.24
N GLN A 7 14.59 36.42 57.30
CA GLN A 7 13.95 37.77 57.37
C GLN A 7 14.92 38.92 57.63
N ALA A 8 15.08 39.81 56.64
CA ALA A 8 15.16 41.26 56.81
C ALA A 8 14.96 42.00 55.46
N MET A 9 13.83 42.69 55.31
CA MET A 9 13.75 43.96 54.56
C MET A 9 14.06 45.08 55.58
N PRO A 10 14.75 46.18 55.24
CA PRO A 10 14.08 47.32 54.57
C PRO A 10 15.02 48.16 53.68
N GLY A 11 14.46 49.09 52.88
CA GLY A 11 15.29 50.08 52.21
C GLY A 11 14.60 50.85 51.08
N VAL A 12 13.66 51.71 51.44
CA VAL A 12 13.22 52.81 50.58
C VAL A 12 14.44 53.70 50.26
N MET A 13 14.74 53.97 48.99
CA MET A 13 15.05 55.33 48.52
C MET A 13 15.24 55.46 47.00
N ARG A 14 14.52 56.45 46.48
CA ARG A 14 14.94 57.47 45.51
C ARG A 14 15.34 57.04 44.10
N ARG A 15 14.41 57.35 43.18
CA ARG A 15 14.58 58.13 41.95
C ARG A 15 16.03 58.36 41.52
N PHE A 16 16.40 57.97 40.31
CA PHE A 16 16.93 58.89 39.30
C PHE A 16 16.84 58.27 37.90
N ARG A 17 16.69 59.18 36.94
CA ARG A 17 16.44 59.02 35.51
C ARG A 17 17.50 58.17 34.81
N ALA A 18 17.11 57.44 33.77
CA ALA A 18 17.72 57.57 32.43
C ALA A 18 17.07 56.59 31.45
N ALA A 19 16.84 57.10 30.25
CA ALA A 19 16.32 56.40 29.09
C ALA A 19 17.17 55.20 28.68
N ARG A 20 16.52 54.13 28.22
CA ARG A 20 17.07 53.23 27.20
C ARG A 20 15.94 52.64 26.37
N LEU A 21 15.77 53.23 25.21
CA LEU A 21 15.13 52.65 24.04
C LEU A 21 16.04 51.53 23.53
N LEU A 22 15.59 50.27 23.46
CA LEU A 22 16.11 49.29 22.50
C LEU A 22 15.17 48.07 22.34
N MET A 23 14.68 47.93 21.11
CA MET A 23 14.27 46.74 20.36
C MET A 23 13.90 45.45 21.10
N LEU A 24 12.65 45.02 20.92
CA LEU A 24 12.27 43.61 20.88
C LEU A 24 11.36 43.40 19.67
N LEU A 25 11.98 43.11 18.53
CA LEU A 25 11.31 42.48 17.39
C LEU A 25 10.95 41.06 17.82
N GLY A 26 9.67 40.84 18.11
CA GLY A 26 9.11 39.50 18.31
C GLY A 26 9.10 38.76 16.98
N THR A 27 10.13 37.95 16.72
CA THR A 27 10.08 36.95 15.66
C THR A 27 9.21 35.79 16.14
N ALA A 28 7.93 35.81 15.75
CA ALA A 28 7.08 34.65 15.85
C ALA A 28 7.70 33.51 15.01
N PRO A 29 7.86 32.29 15.53
CA PRO A 29 8.22 31.14 14.70
C PRO A 29 7.04 30.85 13.78
N VAL A 30 7.19 31.19 12.49
CA VAL A 30 6.32 30.68 11.44
C VAL A 30 6.58 29.17 11.38
N LEU A 31 5.69 28.40 11.99
CA LEU A 31 5.57 26.97 11.72
C LEU A 31 5.26 26.85 10.22
N ALA A 32 6.28 26.55 9.44
CA ALA A 32 6.08 26.09 8.07
C ALA A 32 5.24 24.81 8.16
N PRO A 33 4.10 24.71 7.45
CA PRO A 33 3.47 23.42 7.29
C PRO A 33 4.49 22.53 6.58
N LEU A 34 4.90 21.46 7.25
CA LEU A 34 5.56 20.34 6.60
C LEU A 34 4.55 19.84 5.56
N GLY A 35 4.68 20.34 4.34
CA GLY A 35 3.96 19.84 3.20
C GLY A 35 4.25 18.36 3.15
N ALA A 36 3.23 17.55 3.39
CA ALA A 36 3.29 16.13 3.10
C ALA A 36 3.63 16.02 1.62
N CYS A 37 4.90 15.75 1.31
CA CYS A 37 5.30 15.36 -0.02
C CYS A 37 4.43 14.15 -0.37
N ALA A 38 3.43 14.37 -1.22
CA ALA A 38 2.75 13.29 -1.91
C ALA A 38 3.87 12.51 -2.59
N ALA A 39 4.24 11.37 -2.00
CA ALA A 39 5.27 10.51 -2.54
C ALA A 39 4.80 10.10 -3.94
N ASN A 40 5.36 10.76 -4.95
CA ASN A 40 5.15 10.39 -6.34
C ASN A 40 5.75 9.00 -6.46
N THR A 41 4.90 7.98 -6.59
CA THR A 41 5.35 6.59 -6.68
C THR A 41 6.16 6.31 -7.93
N GLY A 42 6.25 7.29 -8.84
CA GLY A 42 6.73 7.07 -10.20
C GLY A 42 5.87 6.09 -10.99
N LEU A 43 4.68 5.73 -10.46
CA LEU A 43 3.78 4.76 -11.04
C LEU A 43 2.92 5.44 -12.09
N THR A 44 3.04 5.01 -13.34
CA THR A 44 2.37 5.64 -14.47
C THR A 44 1.90 4.59 -15.48
N ASN A 45 0.96 4.96 -16.34
CA ASN A 45 0.47 4.13 -17.45
C ASN A 45 -0.05 2.75 -17.01
N LEU A 46 -0.71 2.69 -15.86
CA LEU A 46 -1.33 1.45 -15.39
C LEU A 46 -2.43 1.02 -16.36
N ARG A 47 -2.37 -0.23 -16.79
CA ARG A 47 -3.37 -0.91 -17.59
C ARG A 47 -3.70 -2.24 -16.91
N PRO A 48 -4.97 -2.50 -16.59
CA PRO A 48 -5.35 -3.75 -15.95
C PRO A 48 -5.01 -4.94 -16.88
N ILE A 49 -4.63 -6.05 -16.28
CA ILE A 49 -4.55 -7.35 -16.96
C ILE A 49 -5.91 -8.01 -16.73
N THR A 50 -6.73 -8.08 -17.78
CA THR A 50 -8.03 -8.75 -17.72
C THR A 50 -7.83 -10.25 -17.63
N LEU A 51 -8.44 -10.88 -16.62
CA LEU A 51 -8.38 -12.31 -16.39
C LEU A 51 -9.75 -12.94 -16.66
N ARG A 52 -9.71 -14.19 -17.11
CA ARG A 52 -10.86 -15.10 -17.21
C ARG A 52 -10.66 -16.22 -16.19
N ASP A 53 -11.73 -16.90 -15.82
CA ASP A 53 -11.62 -18.12 -15.02
C ASP A 53 -10.72 -19.15 -15.72
N GLY A 54 -9.84 -19.79 -14.94
CA GLY A 54 -8.82 -20.72 -15.40
C GLY A 54 -7.48 -20.09 -15.73
N SER A 55 -6.78 -20.69 -16.69
CA SER A 55 -5.41 -20.34 -17.07
C SER A 55 -5.37 -19.14 -18.02
N ASN A 56 -4.67 -18.07 -17.63
CA ASN A 56 -4.49 -16.86 -18.44
C ASN A 56 -3.02 -16.67 -18.80
N THR A 57 -2.68 -16.85 -20.08
CA THR A 57 -1.34 -16.56 -20.59
C THR A 57 -1.18 -15.06 -20.82
N VAL A 58 -0.19 -14.46 -20.17
CA VAL A 58 0.12 -13.03 -20.26
C VAL A 58 1.46 -12.84 -20.95
N VAL A 59 1.44 -12.27 -22.15
CA VAL A 59 2.66 -11.95 -22.91
C VAL A 59 3.39 -10.75 -22.33
N HIS A 60 4.72 -10.78 -22.34
CA HIS A 60 5.57 -9.75 -21.72
C HIS A 60 5.17 -9.48 -20.27
N PHE A 61 5.08 -10.55 -19.47
CA PHE A 61 4.71 -10.48 -18.06
C PHE A 61 5.90 -10.04 -17.19
N VAL A 62 7.10 -10.48 -17.55
CA VAL A 62 8.35 -10.06 -16.92
C VAL A 62 9.00 -8.96 -17.78
N PRO A 63 9.76 -8.02 -17.20
CA PRO A 63 10.47 -6.99 -17.98
C PRO A 63 11.40 -7.54 -19.07
N ASP A 64 11.91 -8.76 -18.90
CA ASP A 64 12.74 -9.47 -19.89
C ASP A 64 11.96 -10.01 -21.10
N GLY A 65 10.64 -9.84 -21.13
CA GLY A 65 9.76 -10.26 -22.22
C GLY A 65 9.16 -11.65 -22.05
N ARG A 66 9.55 -12.43 -21.03
CA ARG A 66 8.96 -13.74 -20.78
C ARG A 66 7.45 -13.67 -20.58
N VAL A 67 6.80 -14.72 -21.05
CA VAL A 67 5.39 -15.01 -20.79
C VAL A 67 5.21 -15.39 -19.31
N GLY A 68 4.11 -14.96 -18.72
CA GLY A 68 3.64 -15.47 -17.43
C GLY A 68 2.29 -16.14 -17.58
N LEU A 69 1.96 -17.01 -16.64
CA LEU A 69 0.66 -17.66 -16.53
C LEU A 69 0.02 -17.25 -15.21
N ILE A 70 -1.21 -16.74 -15.27
CA ILE A 70 -2.03 -16.47 -14.09
C ILE A 70 -3.20 -17.42 -14.11
N VAL A 71 -3.27 -18.31 -13.13
CA VAL A 71 -4.43 -19.15 -12.90
C VAL A 71 -5.38 -18.37 -11.99
N ALA A 72 -6.54 -17.99 -12.51
CA ALA A 72 -7.62 -17.39 -11.73
C ALA A 72 -8.67 -18.47 -11.44
N ALA A 73 -8.93 -18.69 -10.17
CA ALA A 73 -9.85 -19.72 -9.70
C ALA A 73 -10.70 -19.16 -8.56
N HIS A 74 -11.60 -20.00 -8.08
CA HIS A 74 -12.52 -19.67 -7.01
C HIS A 74 -12.42 -20.74 -5.93
N SER A 75 -12.42 -20.30 -4.68
CA SER A 75 -12.56 -21.20 -3.53
C SER A 75 -13.86 -20.92 -2.79
N GLY A 76 -14.37 -21.94 -2.12
CA GLY A 76 -15.65 -21.86 -1.40
C GLY A 76 -16.88 -21.90 -2.30
N SER A 77 -18.04 -21.72 -1.70
CA SER A 77 -19.34 -21.64 -2.35
C SER A 77 -19.99 -20.28 -2.08
N ALA A 78 -20.96 -19.90 -2.92
CA ALA A 78 -21.72 -18.68 -2.67
C ALA A 78 -22.44 -18.74 -1.30
N PRO A 79 -22.49 -17.63 -0.53
CA PRO A 79 -21.99 -16.28 -0.86
C PRO A 79 -20.51 -16.04 -0.52
N ALA A 80 -19.83 -16.97 0.15
CA ALA A 80 -18.45 -16.85 0.63
C ALA A 80 -17.39 -17.27 -0.43
N ARG A 81 -17.72 -17.13 -1.71
CA ARG A 81 -16.80 -17.45 -2.82
C ARG A 81 -15.66 -16.45 -2.83
N ASN A 82 -14.42 -16.95 -2.80
CA ASN A 82 -13.22 -16.12 -2.83
C ASN A 82 -12.48 -16.30 -4.15
N ASP A 83 -12.08 -15.21 -4.81
CA ASP A 83 -11.17 -15.29 -5.95
C ASP A 83 -9.77 -15.67 -5.45
N VAL A 84 -9.15 -16.62 -6.14
CA VAL A 84 -7.83 -17.16 -5.83
C VAL A 84 -6.96 -17.09 -7.06
N PHE A 85 -5.72 -16.61 -6.91
CA PHE A 85 -4.76 -16.51 -7.99
C PHE A 85 -3.46 -17.25 -7.68
N VAL A 86 -2.94 -17.97 -8.67
CA VAL A 86 -1.58 -18.51 -8.67
C VAL A 86 -0.87 -17.94 -9.89
N VAL A 87 0.34 -17.41 -9.68
CA VAL A 87 1.16 -16.84 -10.75
C VAL A 87 2.34 -17.75 -11.01
N LEU A 88 2.60 -18.01 -12.29
CA LEU A 88 3.56 -18.97 -12.78
C LEU A 88 4.46 -18.33 -13.84
N LEU A 89 5.75 -18.66 -13.80
CA LEU A 89 6.73 -18.29 -14.82
C LEU A 89 7.41 -19.53 -15.38
N PRO A 90 7.84 -19.52 -16.65
CA PRO A 90 8.65 -20.60 -17.20
C PRO A 90 9.95 -20.74 -16.39
N SER A 91 10.32 -21.98 -16.05
CA SER A 91 11.60 -22.22 -15.41
C SER A 91 12.75 -21.78 -16.32
N PRO A 92 13.78 -21.09 -15.79
CA PRO A 92 14.98 -20.78 -16.56
C PRO A 92 15.82 -22.03 -16.88
N MET A 93 15.54 -23.18 -16.25
CA MET A 93 16.24 -24.44 -16.51
C MET A 93 15.56 -25.21 -17.65
N ALA A 94 16.35 -25.59 -18.65
CA ALA A 94 15.85 -26.30 -19.82
C ALA A 94 15.22 -27.66 -19.43
N GLY A 95 13.99 -27.90 -19.88
CA GLY A 95 13.23 -29.12 -19.58
C GLY A 95 12.44 -29.07 -18.27
N GLU A 96 12.60 -28.02 -17.46
CA GLU A 96 11.72 -27.77 -16.34
C GLU A 96 10.45 -27.02 -16.76
N GLY A 97 9.35 -27.28 -16.04
CA GLY A 97 8.03 -26.72 -16.34
C GLY A 97 7.87 -25.27 -15.86
N TRP A 98 6.89 -25.05 -15.00
CA TRP A 98 6.53 -23.72 -14.49
C TRP A 98 6.94 -23.59 -13.02
N ASN A 99 7.55 -22.45 -12.67
CA ASN A 99 7.85 -22.06 -11.30
C ASN A 99 6.74 -21.16 -10.76
N ILE A 100 6.37 -21.37 -9.49
CA ILE A 100 5.43 -20.49 -8.80
C ILE A 100 6.14 -19.21 -8.42
N VAL A 101 5.49 -18.08 -8.69
CA VAL A 101 5.92 -16.75 -8.26
C VAL A 101 5.35 -16.51 -6.88
N SER A 102 6.23 -16.47 -5.88
CA SER A 102 5.83 -16.18 -4.51
C SER A 102 5.53 -14.69 -4.30
N ILE A 103 4.81 -14.36 -3.25
CA ILE A 103 4.51 -12.98 -2.84
C ILE A 103 5.11 -12.77 -1.45
N ASN A 104 5.96 -11.76 -1.31
CA ASN A 104 6.33 -11.23 0.00
C ASN A 104 5.18 -10.35 0.51
N ALA A 105 4.14 -11.01 1.02
CA ALA A 105 2.86 -10.44 1.36
C ALA A 105 2.99 -9.40 2.48
N GLY A 106 2.36 -8.25 2.29
CA GLY A 106 2.06 -7.25 3.31
C GLY A 106 0.87 -7.65 4.19
N PRO A 107 0.50 -6.80 5.17
CA PRO A 107 -0.63 -7.07 6.06
C PRO A 107 -1.97 -7.21 5.31
N THR A 108 -2.13 -6.56 4.16
CA THR A 108 -3.38 -6.64 3.36
C THR A 108 -3.52 -7.99 2.67
N LEU A 109 -2.43 -8.65 2.27
CA LEU A 109 -2.48 -9.98 1.65
C LEU A 109 -2.31 -11.12 2.66
N ARG A 110 -1.67 -10.87 3.81
CA ARG A 110 -1.61 -11.85 4.90
C ARG A 110 -2.96 -12.03 5.57
N GLY A 111 -3.37 -13.27 5.79
CA GLY A 111 -4.35 -13.63 6.81
C GLY A 111 -3.70 -13.64 8.20
N ALA A 112 -4.50 -13.55 9.26
CA ALA A 112 -3.99 -13.65 10.62
C ALA A 112 -3.24 -14.98 10.83
N GLY A 113 -2.00 -14.91 11.31
CA GLY A 113 -1.15 -16.09 11.55
C GLY A 113 -0.56 -16.75 10.29
N GLN A 114 -0.72 -16.16 9.11
CA GLN A 114 -0.12 -16.67 7.88
C GLN A 114 1.34 -16.23 7.70
N ALA A 115 2.10 -17.04 6.95
CA ALA A 115 3.48 -16.71 6.58
C ALA A 115 3.56 -15.40 5.78
N ALA A 116 4.69 -14.71 5.92
CA ALA A 116 4.97 -13.49 5.16
C ALA A 116 5.19 -13.77 3.67
N VAL A 117 5.66 -14.96 3.32
CA VAL A 117 5.80 -15.41 1.93
C VAL A 117 4.68 -16.39 1.61
N GLN A 118 3.98 -16.16 0.50
CA GLN A 118 2.84 -16.98 0.07
C GLN A 118 2.95 -17.30 -1.41
N ASP A 119 2.41 -18.45 -1.82
CA ASP A 119 2.40 -18.91 -3.21
C ASP A 119 1.02 -18.75 -3.88
N THR A 120 0.04 -18.29 -3.12
CA THR A 120 -1.35 -18.15 -3.54
C THR A 120 -1.91 -16.83 -3.04
N ILE A 121 -2.67 -16.13 -3.88
CA ILE A 121 -3.28 -14.85 -3.57
C ILE A 121 -4.78 -15.05 -3.42
N THR A 122 -5.33 -14.72 -2.26
CA THR A 122 -6.78 -14.75 -2.05
C THR A 122 -7.32 -13.32 -2.03
N ALA A 123 -8.23 -13.01 -2.95
CA ALA A 123 -8.77 -11.66 -3.11
C ALA A 123 -9.84 -11.32 -2.09
N ALA A 124 -10.57 -12.30 -1.56
CA ALA A 124 -11.54 -12.09 -0.48
C ALA A 124 -11.00 -12.68 0.83
N GLN A 125 -11.35 -12.05 1.94
CA GLN A 125 -10.97 -12.51 3.27
C GLN A 125 -12.22 -12.94 4.02
N ASP A 126 -12.16 -14.13 4.62
CA ASP A 126 -13.18 -14.67 5.53
C ASP A 126 -14.60 -14.71 4.94
N GLY A 127 -14.70 -14.79 3.60
CA GLY A 127 -15.98 -14.83 2.89
C GLY A 127 -16.77 -13.51 2.94
N ILE A 128 -16.16 -12.41 3.40
CA ILE A 128 -16.82 -11.09 3.47
C ILE A 128 -16.68 -10.40 2.11
N PRO A 129 -17.78 -10.23 1.34
CA PRO A 129 -17.72 -9.64 0.02
C PRO A 129 -17.22 -8.20 0.07
N GLY A 130 -16.31 -7.83 -0.85
CA GLY A 130 -15.80 -6.47 -0.98
C GLY A 130 -14.83 -6.02 0.12
N LEU A 131 -14.54 -6.85 1.12
CA LEU A 131 -13.55 -6.54 2.18
C LEU A 131 -12.14 -6.44 1.63
N ARG A 132 -11.76 -7.36 0.75
CA ARG A 132 -10.45 -7.40 0.11
C ARG A 132 -10.64 -7.45 -1.40
N ALA A 133 -9.69 -6.92 -2.15
CA ALA A 133 -9.66 -7.01 -3.60
C ALA A 133 -8.22 -7.06 -4.10
N VAL A 134 -8.03 -7.73 -5.23
CA VAL A 134 -6.74 -7.87 -5.91
C VAL A 134 -6.92 -7.60 -7.40
N ARG A 135 -5.96 -6.89 -8.00
CA ARG A 135 -5.87 -6.68 -9.44
C ARG A 135 -4.43 -6.82 -9.92
N PHE A 136 -4.25 -7.38 -11.11
CA PHE A 136 -2.98 -7.36 -11.82
C PHE A 136 -2.99 -6.23 -12.85
N ALA A 137 -1.87 -5.53 -13.00
CA ALA A 137 -1.74 -4.45 -13.96
C ALA A 137 -0.34 -4.41 -14.57
N ARG A 138 -0.25 -3.95 -15.83
CA ARG A 138 1.00 -3.51 -16.42
C ARG A 138 1.13 -2.01 -16.28
N GLY A 139 2.32 -1.52 -16.03
CA GLY A 139 2.57 -0.08 -16.03
C GLY A 139 4.06 0.21 -16.03
N LYS A 140 4.40 1.41 -15.57
CA LYS A 140 5.78 1.82 -15.38
C LYS A 140 6.00 2.30 -13.96
N MET A 141 7.13 1.92 -13.36
CA MET A 141 7.62 2.51 -12.11
C MET A 141 8.96 3.17 -12.41
N ASN A 142 9.04 4.49 -12.17
CA ASN A 142 10.22 5.30 -12.49
C ASN A 142 10.62 5.16 -13.98
N GLY A 143 9.63 5.09 -14.88
CA GLY A 143 9.83 4.93 -16.32
C GLY A 143 10.08 3.49 -16.80
N ILE A 144 10.37 2.55 -15.90
CA ILE A 144 10.69 1.16 -16.25
C ILE A 144 9.40 0.35 -16.36
N PRO A 145 9.12 -0.35 -17.48
CA PRO A 145 7.99 -1.26 -17.61
C PRO A 145 8.03 -2.38 -16.58
N GLN A 146 6.90 -2.62 -15.92
CA GLN A 146 6.79 -3.58 -14.83
C GLN A 146 5.38 -4.17 -14.78
N THR A 147 5.30 -5.37 -14.22
CA THR A 147 4.03 -5.97 -13.82
C THR A 147 3.81 -5.77 -12.33
N PHE A 148 2.59 -5.35 -12.00
CA PHE A 148 2.17 -5.05 -10.65
C PHE A 148 1.05 -5.98 -10.19
N LEU A 149 1.14 -6.35 -8.93
CA LEU A 149 0.03 -6.86 -8.14
C LEU A 149 -0.43 -5.70 -7.24
N LEU A 150 -1.71 -5.36 -7.33
CA LEU A 150 -2.34 -4.32 -6.53
C LEU A 150 -3.33 -4.98 -5.58
N ALA A 151 -3.20 -4.70 -4.30
CA ALA A 151 -4.06 -5.25 -3.26
C ALA A 151 -4.72 -4.13 -2.47
N ALA A 152 -5.94 -4.37 -2.03
CA ALA A 152 -6.69 -3.47 -1.18
C ALA A 152 -7.47 -4.25 -0.11
N MET A 153 -7.55 -3.68 1.09
CA MET A 153 -8.35 -4.21 2.20
C MET A 153 -9.06 -3.05 2.90
N LYS A 154 -10.36 -3.19 3.06
CA LYS A 154 -11.23 -2.23 3.72
C LYS A 154 -11.09 -2.35 5.23
N ASP A 155 -10.98 -1.22 5.92
CA ASP A 155 -10.63 -1.21 7.35
C ASP A 155 -11.82 -1.45 8.29
N GLY A 156 -13.05 -1.45 7.77
CA GLY A 156 -14.27 -1.66 8.57
C GLY A 156 -15.55 -1.67 7.75
N ASP A 157 -16.70 -1.77 8.40
CA ASP A 157 -18.01 -1.89 7.76
C ASP A 157 -18.49 -0.59 7.07
N GLY A 158 -19.53 -0.73 6.24
CA GLY A 158 -20.10 0.38 5.48
C GLY A 158 -19.05 1.10 4.61
N ARG A 159 -19.15 2.43 4.54
CA ARG A 159 -18.17 3.26 3.84
C ARG A 159 -17.00 3.58 4.77
N SER A 160 -15.83 3.03 4.49
CA SER A 160 -14.64 3.16 5.35
C SER A 160 -13.35 3.37 4.54
N PRO A 161 -12.26 3.83 5.17
CA PRO A 161 -10.96 3.89 4.50
C PRO A 161 -10.47 2.50 4.10
N VAL A 162 -9.55 2.47 3.14
CA VAL A 162 -8.97 1.27 2.57
C VAL A 162 -7.46 1.34 2.64
N THR A 163 -6.83 0.28 3.11
CA THR A 163 -5.38 0.09 3.01
C THR A 163 -5.07 -0.48 1.62
N LEU A 164 -4.21 0.21 0.87
CA LEU A 164 -3.76 -0.18 -0.47
C LEU A 164 -2.28 -0.56 -0.44
N GLU A 165 -1.96 -1.61 -1.17
CA GLU A 165 -0.60 -2.12 -1.34
C GLU A 165 -0.27 -2.31 -2.82
N ILE A 166 0.95 -1.93 -3.17
CA ILE A 166 1.50 -2.06 -4.52
C ILE A 166 2.69 -3.00 -4.42
N TYR A 167 2.66 -4.03 -5.25
CA TYR A 167 3.74 -5.00 -5.38
C TYR A 167 4.28 -4.96 -6.79
N ARG A 168 5.60 -5.02 -6.92
CA ARG A 168 6.31 -5.15 -8.20
C ARG A 168 6.86 -6.57 -8.32
N LEU A 169 6.73 -7.17 -9.49
CA LEU A 169 7.41 -8.42 -9.80
C LEU A 169 8.93 -8.19 -9.82
N SER A 170 9.67 -8.93 -9.01
CA SER A 170 11.13 -8.87 -8.99
C SER A 170 11.71 -9.56 -10.23
N GLU A 171 12.77 -8.99 -10.75
CA GLU A 171 13.73 -9.71 -11.58
C GLU A 171 14.40 -10.73 -10.64
N GLY A 172 14.02 -12.00 -10.72
CA GLY A 172 14.48 -13.04 -9.78
C GLY A 172 16.01 -13.10 -9.70
N ASN A 173 16.55 -13.45 -8.53
CA ASN A 173 17.95 -13.83 -8.43
C ASN A 173 18.09 -15.35 -8.62
N ARG A 174 19.29 -15.83 -8.96
CA ARG A 174 19.57 -17.26 -9.24
C ARG A 174 19.25 -18.22 -8.10
N THR A 175 18.90 -17.74 -6.90
CA THR A 175 18.75 -18.56 -5.68
C THR A 175 17.39 -18.43 -4.99
N GLY A 176 16.54 -17.48 -5.37
CA GLY A 176 15.30 -17.14 -4.65
C GLY A 176 14.05 -17.02 -5.52
N GLY A 177 14.15 -17.29 -6.81
CA GLY A 177 13.03 -17.18 -7.75
C GLY A 177 12.51 -15.75 -7.92
N GLU A 178 11.63 -15.56 -8.89
CA GLU A 178 10.85 -14.33 -9.04
C GLU A 178 9.76 -14.24 -7.97
N GLN A 179 9.57 -13.06 -7.39
CA GLN A 179 8.57 -12.80 -6.37
C GLN A 179 7.91 -11.43 -6.54
N PHE A 180 6.67 -11.29 -6.09
CA PHE A 180 6.05 -9.98 -5.90
C PHE A 180 6.54 -9.36 -4.59
N ILE A 181 7.23 -8.23 -4.70
CA ILE A 181 7.78 -7.48 -3.56
C ILE A 181 6.95 -6.23 -3.35
N GLN A 182 6.50 -6.00 -2.12
CA GLN A 182 5.79 -4.77 -1.76
C GLN A 182 6.71 -3.56 -1.94
N VAL A 183 6.29 -2.62 -2.79
CA VAL A 183 7.02 -1.39 -3.08
C VAL A 183 6.36 -0.16 -2.44
N ARG A 184 5.08 -0.26 -2.10
CA ARG A 184 4.37 0.78 -1.36
C ARG A 184 3.17 0.23 -0.62
N GLN A 185 2.88 0.86 0.52
CA GLN A 185 1.60 0.75 1.21
C GLN A 185 1.15 2.15 1.62
N PHE A 186 -0.15 2.40 1.54
CA PHE A 186 -0.76 3.62 2.05
C PHE A 186 -2.22 3.38 2.37
N ARG A 187 -2.77 4.23 3.23
CA ARG A 187 -4.19 4.25 3.55
C ARG A 187 -4.87 5.33 2.74
N SER A 188 -6.04 5.04 2.17
CA SER A 188 -6.82 6.05 1.46
C SER A 188 -7.30 7.13 2.43
N SER A 189 -7.30 8.37 1.97
CA SER A 189 -7.96 9.48 2.68
C SER A 189 -9.48 9.48 2.43
N ARG A 190 -9.90 8.87 1.30
CA ARG A 190 -11.31 8.68 0.94
C ARG A 190 -11.85 7.39 1.54
N HIS A 191 -13.17 7.36 1.70
CA HIS A 191 -13.89 6.20 2.18
C HIS A 191 -14.60 5.52 1.00
N TYR A 192 -14.59 4.19 0.98
CA TYR A 192 -15.11 3.37 -0.11
C TYR A 192 -16.10 2.31 0.41
N CYS A 193 -17.05 1.92 -0.43
CA CYS A 193 -17.99 0.84 -0.12
C CYS A 193 -17.32 -0.53 -0.24
N SER A 194 -16.39 -0.68 -1.20
CA SER A 194 -15.63 -1.90 -1.42
C SER A 194 -14.14 -1.62 -1.67
N ALA A 195 -13.29 -2.62 -1.40
CA ALA A 195 -11.87 -2.58 -1.74
C ALA A 195 -11.62 -2.52 -3.26
N ALA A 196 -12.51 -3.11 -4.07
CA ALA A 196 -12.41 -3.09 -5.52
C ALA A 196 -12.65 -1.68 -6.11
N ASP A 197 -13.58 -0.92 -5.53
CA ASP A 197 -13.82 0.47 -5.92
C ASP A 197 -12.62 1.36 -5.56
N ALA A 198 -12.01 1.12 -4.40
CA ALA A 198 -10.79 1.82 -3.99
C ALA A 198 -9.64 1.57 -4.98
N LEU A 199 -9.39 0.31 -5.37
CA LEU A 199 -8.39 0.00 -6.40
C LEU A 199 -8.65 0.75 -7.70
N SER A 200 -9.90 0.77 -8.15
CA SER A 200 -10.29 1.42 -9.41
C SER A 200 -10.07 2.93 -9.35
N ARG A 201 -10.49 3.58 -8.26
CA ARG A 201 -10.44 5.04 -8.10
C ARG A 201 -9.05 5.56 -7.77
N GLU A 202 -8.29 4.88 -6.90
CA GLU A 202 -6.94 5.31 -6.50
C GLU A 202 -5.89 5.05 -7.58
N PHE A 203 -6.07 4.02 -8.41
CA PHE A 203 -5.14 3.68 -9.49
C PHE A 203 -5.62 4.04 -10.91
N GLY A 204 -6.81 4.65 -11.03
CA GLY A 204 -7.39 5.01 -12.33
C GLY A 204 -7.67 3.80 -13.23
N LEU A 205 -8.01 2.66 -12.63
CA LEU A 205 -8.36 1.43 -13.35
C LEU A 205 -9.86 1.39 -13.63
N PRO A 206 -10.29 0.69 -14.70
CA PRO A 206 -11.70 0.41 -14.94
C PRO A 206 -12.36 -0.25 -13.71
N SER A 207 -13.55 0.21 -13.34
CA SER A 207 -14.35 -0.46 -12.32
C SER A 207 -15.04 -1.67 -12.93
N ASP A 208 -14.94 -2.81 -12.26
CA ASP A 208 -15.73 -4.02 -12.60
C ASP A 208 -17.04 -4.07 -11.79
N SER A 209 -17.24 -3.12 -10.88
CA SER A 209 -18.41 -2.99 -10.03
C SER A 209 -19.32 -1.87 -10.55
N PRO A 210 -20.62 -2.14 -10.82
CA PRO A 210 -21.59 -1.06 -10.99
C PRO A 210 -21.62 -0.24 -9.69
N ASP A 211 -21.68 1.09 -9.79
CA ASP A 211 -21.61 2.03 -8.65
C ASP A 211 -22.27 1.44 -7.40
N SER A 212 -21.46 0.89 -6.49
CA SER A 212 -21.97 0.03 -5.44
C SER A 212 -22.60 0.91 -4.38
N ALA A 213 -23.93 0.81 -4.23
CA ALA A 213 -24.62 1.38 -3.10
C ALA A 213 -24.08 0.71 -1.83
N CYS A 214 -23.37 1.48 -1.01
CA CYS A 214 -23.41 1.30 0.43
C CYS A 214 -24.87 1.48 0.89
#